data_AF-A0A382LA56-F1
#
_entry.id   AF-A0A382LA56-F1
#
_cell.length_a   1.000
_cell.length_b   1.000
_cell.length_c   1.000
_cell.angle_alpha   90.00
_cell.angle_beta   90.00
_cell.angle_gamma   90.00
#
_symmetry.space_group_name_H-M   'P 1'
#
loop_
_entity.id
_entity.type
_entity.pdbx_description
1 polymer ?
#
loop_
_entity_poly.entity_id
_entity_poly.type
_entity_poly.pdbx_seq_one_letter_code
_entity_poly.pdbx_strand_id
1 'polypeptide(L)'
;QRSNVVDGSSRCLGWDSPSGEASGGVYLGDSSFGHTGFTGTSLWIDPENAVIVILLTNAVHPNRSWKEPKYFEWRQRIHSAVYETLGFTEQNPNLKWKPRWVVKEQ
;
A
#
# COMPACT_ATOMS: atom_id res chain seq x y z
N GLN A 1 -6.66 10.25 15.66
CA GLN A 1 -5.52 10.01 16.59
C GLN A 1 -5.29 8.50 16.64
N ARG A 2 -4.07 8.02 16.40
CA ARG A 2 -3.73 6.59 16.51
C ARG A 2 -3.80 6.17 17.99
N SER A 3 -4.78 5.37 18.36
CA SER A 3 -4.87 4.81 19.71
C SER A 3 -3.97 3.57 19.84
N ASN A 4 -3.10 3.53 20.86
CA ASN A 4 -2.25 2.38 21.23
C ASN A 4 -1.21 1.98 20.18
N VAL A 5 -0.34 2.92 19.78
CA VAL A 5 0.86 2.59 18.98
C VAL A 5 1.77 1.71 19.83
N VAL A 6 1.83 0.42 19.50
CA VAL A 6 2.81 -0.51 20.06
C VAL A 6 4.12 -0.30 19.31
N ASP A 7 5.19 -0.01 20.04
CA ASP A 7 6.49 0.27 19.45
C ASP A 7 6.98 -0.91 18.59
N GLY A 8 7.36 -0.63 17.34
CA GLY A 8 7.73 -1.65 16.34
C GLY A 8 6.59 -2.42 15.66
N SER A 9 5.31 -2.14 15.99
CA SER A 9 4.16 -2.77 15.33
C SER A 9 3.64 -1.96 14.15
N SER A 10 3.47 -2.60 12.99
CA SER A 10 2.77 -2.02 11.83
C SER A 10 1.25 -2.26 11.86
N ARG A 11 0.67 -2.57 13.03
CA ARG A 11 -0.76 -2.89 13.19
C ARG A 11 -1.46 -1.90 14.10
N CYS A 12 -2.69 -1.55 13.75
CA CYS A 12 -3.59 -0.70 14.53
C CYS A 12 -4.99 -1.33 14.59
N LEU A 13 -5.43 -1.86 15.73
CA LEU A 13 -6.81 -2.38 15.93
C LEU A 13 -7.34 -3.30 14.80
N GLY A 14 -6.50 -4.20 14.27
CA GLY A 14 -6.85 -5.09 13.15
C GLY A 14 -6.57 -4.55 11.75
N TRP A 15 -6.08 -3.31 11.64
CA TRP A 15 -5.64 -2.67 10.41
C TRP A 15 -4.11 -2.67 10.30
N ASP A 16 -3.61 -2.63 9.07
CA ASP A 16 -2.22 -2.29 8.74
C ASP A 16 -2.01 -0.78 8.84
N SER A 17 -0.81 -0.36 9.27
CA SER A 17 -0.30 1.00 9.16
C SER A 17 0.80 1.09 8.10
N PRO A 18 0.97 2.24 7.43
CA PRO A 18 2.06 2.45 6.47
C PRO A 18 3.42 2.31 7.18
N SER A 19 4.26 1.39 6.69
CA SER A 19 5.65 1.24 7.13
C SER A 19 6.46 0.50 6.07
N GLY A 20 7.68 0.96 5.77
CA GLY A 20 8.58 0.28 4.84
C GLY A 20 7.98 0.15 3.44
N GLU A 21 7.89 -1.08 2.93
CA GLU A 21 7.34 -1.36 1.60
C GLU A 21 5.83 -1.60 1.65
N ALA A 22 5.06 -0.59 2.08
CA ALA A 22 3.61 -0.69 2.27
C ALA A 22 2.87 -1.07 0.97
N SER A 23 1.85 -1.92 1.10
CA SER A 23 1.04 -2.37 -0.05
C SER A 23 0.14 -1.29 -0.65
N GLY A 24 -0.11 -0.21 0.10
CA GLY A 24 -0.96 0.91 -0.33
C GLY A 24 -0.21 2.05 -1.01
N GLY A 25 0.99 1.78 -1.51
CA GLY A 25 1.78 2.78 -2.22
C GLY A 25 2.77 3.52 -1.33
N VAL A 26 3.42 4.53 -1.91
CA VAL A 26 4.48 5.32 -1.26
C VAL A 26 4.08 6.75 -0.90
N TYR A 27 2.86 7.14 -1.25
CA TYR A 27 2.31 8.48 -1.02
C TYR A 27 1.36 8.56 0.17
N LEU A 28 1.09 7.42 0.84
CA LEU A 28 0.23 7.37 2.02
C LEU A 28 0.75 8.32 3.10
N GLY A 29 -0.14 9.13 3.66
CA GLY A 29 0.11 9.93 4.86
C GLY A 29 0.43 9.04 6.06
N ASP A 30 1.17 9.57 7.02
CA ASP A 30 1.62 8.82 8.20
C ASP A 30 0.46 8.39 9.09
N SER A 31 -0.73 8.98 9.00
CA SER A 31 -1.92 8.52 9.74
C SER A 31 -2.79 7.50 8.98
N SER A 32 -2.39 7.11 7.77
CA SER A 32 -3.15 6.15 6.96
C SER A 32 -3.28 4.78 7.62
N PHE A 33 -4.29 4.03 7.19
CA PHE A 33 -4.54 2.66 7.63
C PHE A 33 -5.21 1.84 6.52
N GLY A 34 -4.99 0.53 6.51
CA GLY A 34 -5.48 -0.32 5.44
C GLY A 34 -5.54 -1.80 5.80
N HIS A 35 -5.96 -2.63 4.86
CA HIS A 35 -5.97 -4.08 5.02
C HIS A 35 -5.84 -4.76 3.66
N THR A 36 -5.21 -5.93 3.64
CA THR A 36 -5.08 -6.75 2.44
C THR A 36 -5.83 -8.07 2.56
N GLY A 37 -6.47 -8.50 1.48
CA GLY A 37 -7.21 -9.75 1.42
C GLY A 37 -6.41 -10.87 0.76
N PHE A 38 -6.69 -12.10 1.19
CA PHE A 38 -6.04 -13.29 0.66
C PHE A 38 -6.18 -13.43 -0.86
N THR A 39 -7.35 -13.14 -1.41
CA THR A 39 -7.65 -13.25 -2.85
C THR A 39 -7.02 -12.14 -3.68
N GLY A 40 -6.31 -11.18 -3.08
CA GLY A 40 -5.67 -10.07 -3.78
C GLY A 40 -6.40 -8.73 -3.60
N THR A 41 -7.47 -8.67 -2.81
CA THR A 41 -8.10 -7.39 -2.48
C THR A 41 -7.18 -6.52 -1.60
N SER A 42 -7.36 -5.21 -1.66
CA SER A 42 -6.74 -4.28 -0.70
C SER A 42 -7.56 -3.00 -0.57
N LEU A 43 -7.54 -2.42 0.62
CA LEU A 43 -8.16 -1.14 0.95
C LEU A 43 -7.15 -0.33 1.75
N TRP A 44 -6.96 0.94 1.36
CA TRP A 44 -6.20 1.92 2.12
C TRP A 44 -6.98 3.22 2.23
N ILE A 45 -6.98 3.80 3.42
CA ILE A 45 -7.66 5.05 3.77
C ILE A 45 -6.60 6.02 4.28
N ASP A 46 -6.51 7.16 3.61
CA ASP A 46 -5.59 8.24 3.93
C ASP A 46 -6.41 9.50 4.27
N PRO A 47 -6.67 9.75 5.57
CA PRO A 47 -7.51 10.85 6.00
C PRO A 47 -6.83 12.21 5.80
N GLU A 48 -5.50 12.28 5.78
CA GLU A 48 -4.77 13.53 5.56
C GLU A 48 -4.93 14.01 4.13
N ASN A 49 -4.82 13.09 3.17
CA ASN A 49 -4.94 13.40 1.75
C ASN A 49 -6.39 13.30 1.22
N ALA A 50 -7.34 12.91 2.06
CA ALA A 50 -8.73 12.61 1.70
C ALA A 50 -8.86 11.60 0.54
N VAL A 51 -7.96 10.61 0.51
CA VAL A 51 -7.91 9.57 -0.52
C VAL A 51 -8.30 8.23 0.08
N ILE A 52 -9.17 7.49 -0.62
CA ILE A 52 -9.45 6.08 -0.34
C ILE A 52 -9.19 5.30 -1.62
N VAL A 53 -8.34 4.28 -1.54
CA VAL A 53 -8.05 3.39 -2.66
C VAL A 53 -8.50 1.98 -2.32
N ILE A 54 -9.37 1.43 -3.17
CA ILE A 54 -9.87 0.06 -3.07
C ILE A 54 -9.49 -0.68 -4.35
N LEU A 55 -8.76 -1.78 -4.20
CA LEU A 55 -8.45 -2.71 -5.28
C LEU A 55 -9.17 -4.03 -5.03
N LEU A 56 -10.10 -4.38 -5.93
CA LEU A 56 -10.87 -5.62 -5.87
C LEU A 56 -10.40 -6.55 -6.99
N THR A 57 -9.71 -7.62 -6.62
CA THR A 57 -9.22 -8.62 -7.57
C THR A 57 -9.38 -10.04 -7.03
N ASN A 58 -9.16 -11.01 -7.92
CA ASN A 58 -8.98 -12.41 -7.57
C ASN A 58 -7.65 -12.93 -8.15
N ALA A 59 -6.54 -12.51 -7.54
CA ALA A 59 -5.17 -12.89 -7.91
C ALA A 59 -4.85 -14.38 -7.73
N VAL A 60 -5.74 -15.14 -7.07
CA VAL A 60 -5.59 -16.58 -6.88
C VAL A 60 -6.39 -17.39 -7.90
N HIS A 61 -7.11 -16.74 -8.80
CA HIS A 61 -7.84 -17.41 -9.88
C HIS A 61 -7.05 -17.40 -11.19
N PRO A 62 -7.02 -18.53 -11.93
CA PRO A 62 -7.51 -19.86 -11.57
C PRO A 62 -6.55 -20.63 -10.66
N ASN A 63 -5.32 -20.15 -10.47
CA ASN A 63 -4.30 -20.81 -9.67
C ASN A 63 -3.71 -19.88 -8.61
N ARG A 64 -3.74 -20.33 -7.35
CA ARG A 64 -3.17 -19.61 -6.19
C ARG A 64 -1.72 -19.20 -6.38
N SER A 65 -0.91 -19.99 -7.09
CA SER A 65 0.51 -19.71 -7.29
C SER A 65 0.76 -18.44 -8.11
N TRP A 66 -0.22 -17.94 -8.86
CA TRP A 66 -0.07 -16.76 -9.71
C TRP A 66 0.02 -15.45 -8.92
N LYS A 67 -0.49 -15.45 -7.69
CA LYS A 67 -0.40 -14.31 -6.79
C LYS A 67 1.06 -14.04 -6.37
N GLU A 68 1.85 -15.07 -6.12
CA GLU A 68 3.18 -14.91 -5.52
C GLU A 68 4.30 -14.89 -6.58
N PRO A 69 5.38 -14.11 -6.39
CA PRO A 69 5.57 -13.04 -5.38
C PRO A 69 5.08 -11.66 -5.88
N LYS A 70 4.74 -11.56 -7.17
CA LYS A 70 4.62 -10.28 -7.89
C LYS A 70 3.39 -9.48 -7.51
N TYR A 71 2.31 -10.12 -7.06
CA TYR A 71 1.05 -9.42 -6.85
C TYR A 71 1.12 -8.39 -5.72
N PHE A 72 1.98 -8.61 -4.72
CA PHE A 72 2.22 -7.61 -3.68
C PHE A 72 2.83 -6.32 -4.26
N GLU A 73 3.80 -6.45 -5.16
CA GLU A 73 4.46 -5.30 -5.79
C GLU A 73 3.47 -4.51 -6.67
N TRP A 74 2.58 -5.22 -7.37
CA TRP A 74 1.53 -4.61 -8.16
C TRP A 74 0.51 -3.84 -7.31
N ARG A 75 0.17 -4.32 -6.10
CA ARG A 75 -0.66 -3.55 -5.17
C ARG A 75 -0.02 -2.20 -4.87
N GLN A 76 1.27 -2.18 -4.49
CA GLN A 76 1.97 -0.93 -4.21
C GLN A 76 1.95 0.00 -5.43
N ARG A 77 2.23 -0.52 -6.64
CA ARG A 77 2.25 0.32 -7.86
C ARG A 77 0.89 0.91 -8.21
N ILE A 78 -0.18 0.11 -8.13
CA ILE A 78 -1.54 0.54 -8.47
C ILE A 78 -2.01 1.61 -7.49
N HIS A 79 -1.81 1.40 -6.18
CA HIS A 79 -2.18 2.39 -5.19
C HIS A 79 -1.39 3.69 -5.39
N SER A 80 -0.08 3.63 -5.59
CA SER A 80 0.71 4.84 -5.93
C SER A 80 0.25 5.52 -7.23
N ALA A 81 -0.15 4.77 -8.25
CA ALA A 81 -0.63 5.33 -9.51
C ALA A 81 -1.87 6.21 -9.31
N VAL A 82 -2.77 5.85 -8.40
CA VAL A 82 -3.94 6.68 -8.08
C VAL A 82 -3.50 8.04 -7.53
N TYR A 83 -2.55 8.06 -6.60
CA TYR A 83 -1.97 9.30 -6.07
C TYR A 83 -1.29 10.13 -7.17
N GLU A 84 -0.48 9.49 -8.02
CA GLU A 84 0.15 10.15 -9.18
C GLU A 84 -0.91 10.82 -10.07
N THR A 85 -2.06 10.16 -10.33
CA THR A 85 -3.14 10.75 -11.15
C THR A 85 -3.83 11.95 -10.49
N LEU A 86 -3.77 12.04 -9.16
CA LEU A 86 -4.28 13.16 -8.38
C LEU A 86 -3.23 14.29 -8.21
N GLY A 87 -2.04 14.13 -8.80
CA GLY A 87 -0.98 15.15 -8.80
C GLY A 87 0.02 15.05 -7.64
N PHE A 88 -0.01 13.96 -6.86
CA PHE A 88 0.97 13.75 -5.80
C PHE A 88 2.33 13.38 -6.39
N THR A 89 3.37 14.10 -5.97
CA THR A 89 4.75 13.91 -6.44
C THR A 89 5.72 13.63 -5.29
N GLU A 90 5.38 14.06 -4.07
CA GLU A 90 6.23 13.91 -2.88
C GLU A 90 6.00 12.56 -2.20
N GLN A 91 6.99 11.67 -2.29
CA GLN A 91 6.97 10.39 -1.60
C GLN A 91 7.06 10.57 -0.07
N ASN A 92 6.29 9.77 0.68
CA ASN A 92 6.47 9.67 2.13
C ASN A 92 7.87 9.07 2.44
N PRO A 93 8.74 9.78 3.19
CA PRO A 93 10.12 9.34 3.46
C PRO A 93 10.20 8.04 4.28
N ASN A 94 9.15 7.68 5.01
CA ASN A 94 9.07 6.44 5.78
C ASN A 94 8.69 5.22 4.91
N LEU A 95 8.31 5.46 3.66
CA LEU A 95 7.88 4.44 2.71
C LEU A 95 8.93 4.24 1.63
N LYS A 96 9.01 3.01 1.13
CA LYS A 96 9.98 2.60 0.11
C LYS A 96 9.27 1.91 -1.05
N TRP A 97 9.67 2.29 -2.25
CA TRP A 97 9.31 1.54 -3.45
C TRP A 97 9.91 0.13 -3.39
N LYS A 98 9.14 -0.85 -3.87
CA LYS A 98 9.67 -2.17 -4.21
C LYS A 98 10.77 -2.02 -5.28
N PRO A 99 11.84 -2.81 -5.23
CA PRO A 99 12.97 -2.70 -6.15
C PRO A 99 12.58 -2.71 -7.64
N ARG A 100 11.50 -3.41 -7.99
CA ARG A 100 10.94 -3.47 -9.34
C ARG A 100 10.54 -2.10 -9.91
N TRP A 101 10.14 -1.16 -9.07
CA TRP A 101 9.60 0.14 -9.48
C TRP A 101 10.59 1.29 -9.35
N VAL A 102 11.76 1.04 -8.76
CA VAL A 102 12.83 2.05 -8.68
C VAL A 102 13.35 2.28 -10.10
N VAL A 103 13.14 3.48 -10.62
CA VAL A 103 13.74 3.90 -11.89
C VAL A 103 15.24 3.97 -11.67
N LYS A 104 15.98 3.14 -12.39
CA LYS A 104 17.45 3.29 -12.45
C LYS A 104 17.73 4.43 -13.42
N GLU A 105 18.34 5.50 -12.93
CA GLU A 105 19.01 6.46 -13.81
C GLU A 105 20.04 5.67 -14.63
N GLN A 106 19.96 5.82 -15.96
CA GLN A 106 20.96 5.29 -16.90
C GLN A 106 22.16 6.23 -16.96
#